data_AF-A0A957DYM0-F1
#
_entry.id   AF-A0A957DYM0-F1
#
_cell.length_a   1.000
_cell.length_b   1.000
_cell.length_c   1.000
_cell.angle_alpha   90.00
_cell.angle_beta   90.00
_cell.angle_gamma   90.00
#
_symmetry.space_group_name_H-M   'P 1'
#
loop_
_entity.id
_entity.type
_entity.pdbx_description
1 polymer ?
#
loop_
_entity_poly.entity_id
_entity_poly.type
_entity_poly.pdbx_seq_one_letter_code
_entity_poly.pdbx_strand_id
1 'polypeptide(L)'
;MGKKCGGKRVDNLNFPLECLQSQPMVNYKALLRTYTRLLLLAFSLSACYLNGETIAPTVASSAAFIPTATASPLPTVTLAPTATAVPTPITPHLEISPQTIEEDGLITIDLAELPEAGWLAVYSTDNESPGELLGYTAVAPGTHENLTITIDPKAATHTLIAQLYADGSEINTFEHPGPDSPLNADTNISFDVDIQLPIPAITVKDQVVAADGRLQIERAFTEEPAWLVIQTQTADGNDAILGQFPLTIGEHEDINFPIDWLNATTDLLAVLYTDMEQTGGFDPHKDRPLMVNGETVTAVFQVTLPPDLHVYNQPVVNGQFVVSRAVTPEPAWLVVYLEEEGQPGLIIGSAFLEAGINENVIVTIGETAVTDRLFLQLHQDTATLGEFDYPRSDPLLTYNDAYLEPWLMNTAAGNYLITMDQTLDTDNNITVPLTVADLDTWLVIYTTNGNAPDKIIGEIWLPAGVNQNIKVEIDPEQATETLLAVLHQDVATSHIFDYPDGLDVPLQRNRLLIQSPFTLE
;
A
#
# COMPACT_ATOMS: atom_id res chain seq x y z
N MET A 1 -55.67 54.40 23.70
CA MET A 1 -56.58 53.24 23.53
C MET A 1 -55.99 52.08 24.33
N GLY A 2 -56.53 51.58 25.46
CA GLY A 2 -57.82 50.89 25.65
C GLY A 2 -57.78 49.54 24.91
N LYS A 3 -57.74 48.34 25.52
CA LYS A 3 -58.38 47.82 26.74
C LYS A 3 -57.60 46.63 27.34
N LYS A 4 -57.69 46.49 28.67
CA LYS A 4 -57.49 45.24 29.45
C LYS A 4 -58.72 44.32 29.33
N CYS A 5 -58.50 43.01 29.46
CA CYS A 5 -59.28 41.99 30.18
C CYS A 5 -58.39 40.72 30.20
N GLY A 6 -58.15 39.94 31.25
CA GLY A 6 -58.80 39.82 32.55
C GLY A 6 -59.31 38.39 32.77
N GLY A 7 -58.42 37.49 33.22
CA GLY A 7 -58.65 36.35 34.14
C GLY A 7 -59.61 35.19 33.78
N LYS A 8 -59.12 33.93 33.89
CA LYS A 8 -59.48 32.97 34.96
C LYS A 8 -58.82 31.59 34.74
N ARG A 9 -58.33 31.01 35.84
CA ARG A 9 -58.04 29.57 36.01
C ARG A 9 -59.33 28.75 35.88
N VAL A 10 -59.22 27.55 35.29
CA VAL A 10 -59.99 26.36 35.70
C VAL A 10 -59.11 25.13 35.50
N ASP A 11 -59.11 24.27 36.51
CA ASP A 11 -58.36 23.02 36.65
C ASP A 11 -58.90 21.88 35.77
N ASN A 12 -58.02 20.89 35.53
CA ASN A 12 -58.25 19.46 35.26
C ASN A 12 -59.25 19.04 34.17
N LEU A 13 -58.77 18.23 33.21
CA LEU A 13 -59.41 16.97 32.79
C LEU A 13 -58.44 16.12 31.94
N ASN A 14 -58.64 14.82 32.04
CA ASN A 14 -57.74 13.69 31.76
C ASN A 14 -57.83 13.18 30.29
N PHE A 15 -56.91 12.25 29.92
CA PHE A 15 -56.85 11.33 28.74
C PHE A 15 -56.10 11.79 27.46
N PRO A 16 -55.59 10.87 26.59
CA PRO A 16 -54.82 9.62 26.81
C PRO A 16 -53.59 9.47 25.84
N LEU A 17 -52.89 8.33 25.96
CA LEU A 17 -51.83 7.81 25.07
C LEU A 17 -52.26 7.63 23.59
N GLU A 18 -51.24 7.46 22.73
CA GLU A 18 -51.20 6.97 21.33
C GLU A 18 -51.25 8.02 20.20
N CYS A 19 -50.08 8.34 19.63
CA CYS A 19 -49.66 7.88 18.30
C CYS A 19 -48.34 8.56 17.88
N LEU A 20 -47.23 7.83 17.99
CA LEU A 20 -45.96 8.13 17.30
C LEU A 20 -45.94 7.28 16.04
N GLN A 21 -45.89 7.89 14.86
CA GLN A 21 -45.51 7.21 13.62
C GLN A 21 -44.48 8.03 12.83
N SER A 22 -43.26 7.52 12.89
CA SER A 22 -42.32 7.29 11.78
C SER A 22 -42.15 8.38 10.71
N GLN A 23 -40.97 9.02 10.72
CA GLN A 23 -40.32 9.50 9.50
C GLN A 23 -39.18 8.54 9.13
N PRO A 24 -39.08 8.05 7.88
CA PRO A 24 -37.94 7.27 7.44
C PRO A 24 -36.83 8.14 6.86
N MET A 25 -35.61 7.68 7.11
CA MET A 25 -34.34 8.16 6.59
C MET A 25 -34.26 8.05 5.06
N VAL A 26 -33.69 9.08 4.41
CA VAL A 26 -33.32 9.04 3.00
C VAL A 26 -31.90 8.51 2.87
N ASN A 27 -31.79 7.37 2.20
CA ASN A 27 -30.58 6.59 1.94
C ASN A 27 -29.89 7.07 0.65
N TYR A 28 -28.59 7.35 0.74
CA TYR A 28 -27.71 7.85 -0.31
C TYR A 28 -27.20 6.69 -1.20
N LYS A 29 -28.06 6.15 -2.08
CA LYS A 29 -27.62 5.27 -3.19
C LYS A 29 -28.55 5.38 -4.40
N ALA A 30 -28.19 6.23 -5.36
CA ALA A 30 -28.50 6.08 -6.80
C ALA A 30 -28.14 7.37 -7.57
N LEU A 31 -26.87 7.53 -7.93
CA LEU A 31 -26.45 8.52 -8.94
C LEU A 31 -25.66 7.78 -10.03
N LEU A 32 -26.39 7.00 -10.82
CA LEU A 32 -25.94 6.52 -12.11
C LEU A 32 -27.13 6.60 -13.08
N ARG A 33 -26.89 7.22 -14.24
CA ARG A 33 -27.77 7.33 -15.42
C ARG A 33 -28.80 8.46 -15.38
N THR A 34 -28.51 9.55 -16.09
CA THR A 34 -29.40 10.18 -17.09
C THR A 34 -28.80 11.48 -17.63
N TYR A 35 -28.14 11.46 -18.79
CA TYR A 35 -28.05 12.63 -19.68
C TYR A 35 -27.86 12.17 -21.12
N THR A 36 -28.98 11.90 -21.80
CA THR A 36 -29.02 11.66 -23.24
C THR A 36 -30.23 12.37 -23.84
N ARG A 37 -29.94 13.35 -24.73
CA ARG A 37 -30.78 13.94 -25.80
C ARG A 37 -31.92 14.90 -25.41
N LEU A 38 -31.86 16.15 -25.91
CA LEU A 38 -32.56 16.57 -27.14
C LEU A 38 -32.32 18.08 -27.44
N LEU A 39 -31.73 18.42 -28.59
CA LEU A 39 -32.03 19.69 -29.28
C LEU A 39 -31.84 19.50 -30.79
N LEU A 40 -32.94 19.50 -31.55
CA LEU A 40 -32.97 19.45 -33.01
C LEU A 40 -34.31 20.04 -33.49
N LEU A 41 -34.27 20.61 -34.71
CA LEU A 41 -35.30 21.23 -35.57
C LEU A 41 -35.39 22.78 -35.51
N ALA A 42 -35.46 23.54 -36.61
CA ALA A 42 -35.84 23.18 -37.99
C ALA A 42 -35.81 24.35 -39.03
N PHE A 43 -35.50 23.99 -40.30
CA PHE A 43 -36.09 24.41 -41.61
C PHE A 43 -35.85 25.87 -42.15
N SER A 44 -35.64 26.14 -43.46
CA SER A 44 -36.07 25.46 -44.71
C SER A 44 -35.42 25.99 -46.03
N LEU A 45 -35.36 25.11 -47.08
CA LEU A 45 -35.70 25.26 -48.53
C LEU A 45 -34.94 26.32 -49.40
N SER A 46 -34.67 26.18 -50.72
CA SER A 46 -34.68 25.13 -51.77
C SER A 46 -34.26 25.80 -53.10
N ALA A 47 -33.55 25.11 -54.00
CA ALA A 47 -33.83 25.03 -55.46
C ALA A 47 -32.58 24.73 -56.34
N CYS A 48 -32.81 23.81 -57.28
CA CYS A 48 -31.98 23.11 -58.25
C CYS A 48 -31.17 23.97 -59.26
N TYR A 49 -30.14 23.38 -59.90
CA TYR A 49 -30.19 22.97 -61.32
C TYR A 49 -28.98 22.09 -61.73
N LEU A 50 -29.13 21.44 -62.88
CA LEU A 50 -28.65 20.11 -63.33
C LEU A 50 -27.41 20.12 -64.27
N ASN A 51 -26.81 18.92 -64.38
CA ASN A 51 -26.20 18.23 -65.56
C ASN A 51 -24.69 18.34 -65.90
N GLY A 52 -24.07 17.15 -66.02
CA GLY A 52 -23.55 16.67 -67.33
C GLY A 52 -22.05 16.32 -67.48
N GLU A 53 -21.72 15.04 -67.25
CA GLU A 53 -20.81 14.13 -68.01
C GLU A 53 -19.47 14.54 -68.70
N THR A 54 -18.41 13.83 -68.27
CA THR A 54 -17.39 13.04 -69.02
C THR A 54 -16.29 13.64 -69.94
N ILE A 55 -15.16 12.89 -69.91
CA ILE A 55 -14.06 12.66 -70.88
C ILE A 55 -12.75 13.46 -70.69
N ALA A 56 -11.65 12.69 -70.62
CA ALA A 56 -10.24 13.09 -70.63
C ALA A 56 -9.81 13.90 -71.86
N PRO A 57 -8.60 14.51 -71.83
CA PRO A 57 -7.63 14.11 -72.85
C PRO A 57 -6.15 14.08 -72.42
N THR A 58 -5.43 13.15 -73.05
CA THR A 58 -4.00 13.15 -73.39
C THR A 58 -3.67 14.30 -74.36
N VAL A 59 -2.54 15.03 -74.23
CA VAL A 59 -1.58 15.35 -75.32
C VAL A 59 -0.19 15.75 -74.75
N ALA A 60 0.83 15.29 -75.49
CA ALA A 60 2.28 15.39 -75.43
C ALA A 60 2.97 16.78 -75.49
N SER A 61 4.27 16.78 -75.16
CA SER A 61 5.34 17.64 -75.72
C SER A 61 6.70 17.15 -75.20
N SER A 62 7.87 17.21 -75.84
CA SER A 62 8.37 17.28 -77.22
C SER A 62 9.88 16.99 -77.07
N ALA A 63 10.45 16.21 -77.99
CA ALA A 63 11.85 15.78 -77.97
C ALA A 63 12.85 16.89 -78.37
N ALA A 64 14.10 16.76 -77.91
CA ALA A 64 15.27 17.32 -78.58
C ALA A 64 16.38 16.25 -78.65
N PHE A 65 16.86 16.06 -79.88
CA PHE A 65 17.86 15.09 -80.33
C PHE A 65 19.30 15.50 -79.97
N ILE A 66 20.17 14.51 -79.72
CA ILE A 66 21.63 14.61 -79.92
C ILE A 66 22.08 13.37 -80.70
N PRO A 67 22.96 13.49 -81.72
CA PRO A 67 23.20 12.45 -82.70
C PRO A 67 24.14 11.31 -82.26
N THR A 68 23.93 10.21 -82.98
CA THR A 68 24.63 8.94 -83.07
C THR A 68 26.14 9.03 -83.29
N ALA A 69 26.91 8.28 -82.50
CA ALA A 69 28.25 7.83 -82.88
C ALA A 69 28.18 6.33 -83.23
N THR A 70 28.50 6.03 -84.48
CA THR A 70 28.50 4.72 -85.11
C THR A 70 29.71 3.91 -84.62
N ALA A 71 29.48 2.83 -83.86
CA ALA A 71 30.49 1.81 -83.61
C ALA A 71 30.33 0.65 -84.60
N SER A 72 31.45 0.26 -85.21
CA SER A 72 31.60 -0.79 -86.22
C SER A 72 31.26 -2.19 -85.66
N PRO A 73 30.73 -3.14 -86.45
CA PRO A 73 30.44 -4.49 -85.95
C PRO A 73 31.73 -5.29 -85.72
N LEU A 74 31.98 -5.69 -84.47
CA LEU A 74 32.99 -6.68 -84.10
C LEU A 74 32.40 -8.10 -84.30
N PRO A 75 33.17 -9.09 -84.79
CA PRO A 75 32.64 -10.40 -85.18
C PRO A 75 31.91 -11.15 -84.05
N THR A 76 30.81 -11.81 -84.42
CA THR A 76 30.06 -12.75 -83.59
C THR A 76 30.97 -13.89 -83.14
N VAL A 77 31.37 -13.88 -81.87
CA VAL A 77 31.93 -15.06 -81.20
C VAL A 77 30.75 -15.87 -80.68
N THR A 78 30.55 -17.07 -81.24
CA THR A 78 29.65 -18.08 -80.68
C THR A 78 30.23 -18.51 -79.34
N LEU A 79 29.72 -17.95 -78.24
CA LEU A 79 30.03 -18.43 -76.90
C LEU A 79 29.36 -19.80 -76.72
N ALA A 80 30.18 -20.80 -76.41
CA ALA A 80 29.77 -22.13 -75.97
C ALA A 80 28.80 -22.01 -74.77
N PRO A 81 27.90 -22.99 -74.56
CA PRO A 81 26.99 -22.97 -73.41
C PRO A 81 27.77 -22.73 -72.12
N THR A 82 27.42 -21.65 -71.41
CA THR A 82 27.90 -21.39 -70.06
C THR A 82 27.64 -22.64 -69.23
N ALA A 83 28.70 -23.26 -68.72
CA ALA A 83 28.61 -24.32 -67.75
C ALA A 83 27.75 -23.83 -66.58
N THR A 84 26.69 -24.56 -66.26
CA THR A 84 25.97 -24.42 -65.00
C THR A 84 27.01 -24.44 -63.89
N ALA A 85 27.14 -23.35 -63.13
CA ALA A 85 27.97 -23.35 -61.94
C ALA A 85 27.46 -24.49 -61.05
N VAL A 86 28.31 -25.49 -60.82
CA VAL A 86 28.05 -26.50 -59.80
C VAL A 86 28.06 -25.75 -58.47
N PRO A 87 26.97 -25.73 -57.68
CA PRO A 87 27.03 -25.10 -56.36
C PRO A 87 28.17 -25.75 -55.59
N THR A 88 29.06 -24.93 -55.02
CA THR A 88 30.04 -25.46 -54.07
C THR A 88 29.22 -26.01 -52.90
N PRO A 89 29.40 -27.28 -52.49
CA PRO A 89 28.65 -27.82 -51.36
C PRO A 89 29.02 -27.01 -50.12
N ILE A 90 28.05 -26.28 -49.57
CA ILE A 90 28.19 -25.62 -48.28
C ILE A 90 28.18 -26.70 -47.20
N THR A 91 29.20 -26.68 -46.35
CA THR A 91 29.34 -27.63 -45.24
C THR A 91 28.66 -26.99 -44.03
N PRO A 92 27.82 -27.72 -43.28
CA PRO A 92 27.21 -27.17 -42.08
C PRO A 92 28.27 -26.62 -41.12
N HIS A 93 28.11 -25.37 -40.72
CA HIS A 93 29.06 -24.64 -39.88
C HIS A 93 28.32 -23.67 -38.96
N LEU A 94 28.85 -23.48 -37.75
CA LEU A 94 28.27 -22.63 -36.71
C LEU A 94 29.39 -21.91 -35.96
N GLU A 95 29.29 -20.59 -35.82
CA GLU A 95 30.17 -19.76 -34.98
C GLU A 95 29.32 -18.91 -34.04
N ILE A 96 29.70 -18.89 -32.76
CA ILE A 96 29.02 -18.13 -31.72
C ILE A 96 30.08 -17.65 -30.73
N SER A 97 30.08 -16.35 -30.44
CA SER A 97 30.93 -15.74 -29.42
C SER A 97 30.22 -15.68 -28.06
N PRO A 98 30.98 -15.63 -26.95
CA PRO A 98 30.43 -15.34 -25.63
C PRO A 98 29.71 -13.99 -25.61
N GLN A 99 28.59 -13.92 -24.88
CA GLN A 99 27.74 -12.73 -24.88
C GLN A 99 26.96 -12.58 -23.58
N THR A 100 26.42 -11.39 -23.35
CA THR A 100 25.51 -11.14 -22.23
C THR A 100 24.09 -11.42 -22.69
N ILE A 101 23.29 -12.05 -21.82
CA ILE A 101 21.86 -12.27 -22.05
C ILE A 101 21.09 -11.49 -20.98
N GLU A 102 20.16 -10.66 -21.43
CA GLU A 102 19.24 -9.88 -20.59
C GLU A 102 17.87 -10.58 -20.50
N GLU A 103 16.86 -9.89 -19.97
CA GLU A 103 15.51 -10.43 -19.81
C GLU A 103 14.84 -10.85 -21.13
N ASP A 104 15.24 -10.26 -22.26
CA ASP A 104 14.68 -10.58 -23.58
C ASP A 104 15.14 -11.95 -24.15
N GLY A 105 16.11 -12.59 -23.49
CA GLY A 105 16.63 -13.90 -23.88
C GLY A 105 17.27 -13.94 -25.26
N LEU A 106 17.67 -12.79 -25.83
CA LEU A 106 18.16 -12.72 -27.20
C LEU A 106 19.63 -13.17 -27.28
N ILE A 107 19.89 -14.16 -28.13
CA ILE A 107 21.24 -14.64 -28.47
C ILE A 107 21.51 -14.31 -29.93
N THR A 108 22.69 -13.76 -30.20
CA THR A 108 23.22 -13.55 -31.55
C THR A 108 24.20 -14.64 -31.93
N ILE A 109 24.01 -15.22 -33.11
CA ILE A 109 24.83 -16.25 -33.72
C ILE A 109 25.68 -15.57 -34.78
N ASP A 110 27.00 -15.63 -34.62
CA ASP A 110 27.93 -14.92 -35.50
C ASP A 110 27.81 -15.42 -36.94
N LEU A 111 27.73 -16.74 -37.11
CA LEU A 111 27.62 -17.40 -38.42
C LEU A 111 26.87 -18.72 -38.31
N ALA A 112 25.91 -18.95 -39.20
CA ALA A 112 25.26 -20.24 -39.41
C ALA A 112 25.20 -20.57 -40.91
N GLU A 113 25.71 -21.73 -41.30
CA GLU A 113 25.69 -22.22 -42.68
C GLU A 113 24.94 -23.55 -42.78
N LEU A 114 23.90 -23.63 -43.62
CA LEU A 114 23.14 -24.86 -43.82
C LEU A 114 22.97 -25.19 -45.31
N PRO A 115 23.25 -26.43 -45.75
CA PRO A 115 23.04 -26.87 -47.14
C PRO A 115 21.57 -26.89 -47.57
N GLU A 116 20.68 -27.18 -46.63
CA GLU A 116 19.23 -27.23 -46.80
C GLU A 116 18.56 -26.46 -45.65
N ALA A 117 17.25 -26.30 -45.70
CA ALA A 117 16.53 -25.67 -44.60
C ALA A 117 16.67 -26.54 -43.34
N GLY A 118 16.68 -25.91 -42.18
CA GLY A 118 16.83 -26.61 -40.91
C GLY A 118 16.54 -25.73 -39.72
N TRP A 119 17.04 -26.16 -38.57
CA TRP A 119 16.79 -25.53 -37.28
C TRP A 119 18.10 -25.26 -36.56
N LEU A 120 18.14 -24.13 -35.85
CA LEU A 120 19.11 -23.87 -34.81
C LEU A 120 18.39 -24.03 -33.47
N ALA A 121 18.93 -24.85 -32.58
CA ALA A 121 18.43 -25.04 -31.23
C ALA A 121 19.52 -24.72 -30.20
N VAL A 122 19.13 -24.11 -29.07
CA VAL A 122 20.01 -23.78 -27.95
C VAL A 122 19.53 -24.50 -26.70
N TYR A 123 20.47 -25.10 -25.97
CA TYR A 123 20.23 -25.92 -24.80
C TYR A 123 21.01 -25.39 -23.58
N SER A 124 20.46 -25.60 -22.39
CA SER A 124 21.25 -25.54 -21.16
C SER A 124 22.25 -26.71 -21.11
N THR A 125 23.23 -26.66 -20.22
CA THR A 125 24.16 -27.78 -20.04
C THR A 125 24.68 -27.91 -18.61
N ASP A 126 24.74 -29.17 -18.16
CA ASP A 126 25.46 -29.60 -16.96
C ASP A 126 26.59 -30.55 -17.41
N ASN A 127 27.82 -30.04 -17.53
CA ASN A 127 29.02 -30.78 -17.95
C ASN A 127 29.04 -31.19 -19.44
N GLU A 128 28.95 -30.22 -20.35
CA GLU A 128 29.16 -30.37 -21.81
C GLU A 128 28.16 -31.30 -22.52
N SER A 129 27.12 -31.76 -21.82
CA SER A 129 26.01 -32.53 -22.38
C SER A 129 24.78 -31.63 -22.55
N PRO A 130 24.04 -31.69 -23.68
CA PRO A 130 22.80 -30.95 -23.84
C PRO A 130 21.78 -31.32 -22.76
N GLY A 131 21.29 -30.31 -22.05
CA GLY A 131 20.24 -30.38 -21.04
C GLY A 131 18.88 -30.05 -21.62
N GLU A 132 18.22 -29.05 -21.05
CA GLU A 132 16.91 -28.56 -21.47
C GLU A 132 17.01 -27.70 -22.74
N LEU A 133 16.04 -27.84 -23.66
CA LEU A 133 15.92 -26.99 -24.84
C LEU A 133 15.39 -25.61 -24.41
N LEU A 134 16.19 -24.56 -24.56
CA LEU A 134 15.85 -23.21 -24.14
C LEU A 134 15.17 -22.39 -25.24
N GLY A 135 15.49 -22.68 -26.51
CA GLY A 135 14.92 -22.00 -27.66
C GLY A 135 15.35 -22.62 -28.98
N TYR A 136 14.61 -22.36 -30.04
CA TYR A 136 14.95 -22.78 -31.40
C TYR A 136 14.41 -21.80 -32.45
N THR A 137 15.04 -21.77 -33.63
CA THR A 137 14.60 -20.95 -34.76
C THR A 137 14.88 -21.65 -36.10
N ALA A 138 14.02 -21.39 -37.08
CA ALA A 138 14.19 -21.92 -38.44
C ALA A 138 15.32 -21.15 -39.16
N VAL A 139 16.16 -21.88 -39.87
CA VAL A 139 17.28 -21.32 -40.66
C VAL A 139 17.14 -21.76 -42.11
N ALA A 140 17.07 -20.79 -43.02
CA ALA A 140 16.98 -21.07 -44.45
C ALA A 140 18.30 -21.63 -45.00
N PRO A 141 18.32 -22.31 -46.17
CA PRO A 141 19.58 -22.72 -46.79
C PRO A 141 20.50 -21.54 -47.10
N GLY A 142 21.81 -21.72 -46.96
CA GLY A 142 22.83 -20.70 -47.24
C GLY A 142 23.58 -20.25 -45.98
N THR A 143 24.24 -19.10 -46.09
CA THR A 143 25.06 -18.48 -45.04
C THR A 143 24.27 -17.33 -44.38
N HIS A 144 24.19 -17.34 -43.06
CA HIS A 144 23.51 -16.32 -42.25
C HIS A 144 24.46 -15.76 -41.19
N GLU A 145 24.63 -14.45 -41.17
CA GLU A 145 25.43 -13.73 -40.16
C GLU A 145 24.50 -12.98 -39.21
N ASN A 146 24.90 -12.87 -37.94
CA ASN A 146 24.11 -12.20 -36.88
C ASN A 146 22.68 -12.73 -36.77
N LEU A 147 22.51 -14.05 -36.92
CA LEU A 147 21.21 -14.71 -36.76
C LEU A 147 20.81 -14.60 -35.29
N THR A 148 19.60 -14.12 -35.02
CA THR A 148 19.08 -13.99 -33.65
C THR A 148 18.16 -15.14 -33.28
N ILE A 149 18.29 -15.64 -32.06
CA ILE A 149 17.42 -16.65 -31.46
C ILE A 149 17.01 -16.17 -30.06
N THR A 150 15.72 -16.30 -29.72
CA THR A 150 15.23 -16.05 -28.36
C THR A 150 15.20 -17.35 -27.58
N ILE A 151 15.75 -17.32 -26.37
CA ILE A 151 15.72 -18.44 -25.42
C ILE A 151 14.93 -18.06 -24.15
N ASP A 152 14.66 -19.02 -23.28
CA ASP A 152 14.29 -18.76 -21.89
C ASP A 152 15.56 -18.45 -21.07
N PRO A 153 15.83 -17.19 -20.68
CA PRO A 153 17.02 -16.84 -19.92
C PRO A 153 16.95 -17.30 -18.46
N LYS A 154 15.76 -17.60 -17.91
CA LYS A 154 15.60 -18.07 -16.52
C LYS A 154 16.01 -19.54 -16.36
N ALA A 155 15.90 -20.31 -17.43
CA ALA A 155 16.35 -21.70 -17.49
C ALA A 155 17.80 -21.85 -18.00
N ALA A 156 18.46 -20.74 -18.37
CA ALA A 156 19.81 -20.75 -18.92
C ALA A 156 20.89 -21.08 -17.87
N THR A 157 21.90 -21.81 -18.30
CA THR A 157 23.15 -22.04 -17.56
C THR A 157 24.23 -21.07 -18.05
N HIS A 158 25.28 -20.83 -17.25
CA HIS A 158 26.40 -19.93 -17.62
C HIS A 158 27.16 -20.36 -18.88
N THR A 159 27.07 -21.64 -19.25
CA THR A 159 27.51 -22.16 -20.54
C THR A 159 26.29 -22.75 -21.22
N LEU A 160 26.12 -22.51 -22.51
CA LEU A 160 25.03 -23.05 -23.33
C LEU A 160 25.60 -23.87 -24.49
N ILE A 161 24.75 -24.72 -25.08
CA ILE A 161 25.09 -25.49 -26.30
C ILE A 161 24.15 -25.09 -27.43
N ALA A 162 24.71 -24.68 -28.56
CA ALA A 162 23.96 -24.49 -29.80
C ALA A 162 24.23 -25.64 -30.77
N GLN A 163 23.18 -26.08 -31.47
CA GLN A 163 23.25 -27.18 -32.43
C GLN A 163 22.36 -26.91 -33.65
N LEU A 164 22.88 -27.19 -34.84
CA LEU A 164 22.10 -27.20 -36.08
C LEU A 164 21.48 -28.58 -36.34
N TYR A 165 20.21 -28.58 -36.76
CA TYR A 165 19.42 -29.76 -37.13
C TYR A 165 18.93 -29.66 -38.57
N ALA A 166 18.87 -30.80 -39.26
CA ALA A 166 18.17 -30.91 -40.54
C ALA A 166 16.66 -30.97 -40.30
N ASP A 167 15.88 -30.30 -41.16
CA ASP A 167 14.42 -30.40 -41.16
C ASP A 167 13.98 -31.79 -41.60
N GLY A 168 13.18 -32.44 -40.77
CA GLY A 168 12.85 -33.85 -40.84
C GLY A 168 11.63 -34.14 -41.69
N SER A 169 10.67 -34.85 -41.09
CA SER A 169 9.59 -35.46 -41.86
C SER A 169 8.38 -34.55 -42.07
N GLU A 170 8.12 -33.59 -41.16
CA GLU A 170 7.14 -32.53 -41.38
C GLU A 170 7.86 -31.21 -41.66
N ILE A 171 7.76 -30.76 -42.91
CA ILE A 171 8.46 -29.58 -43.39
C ILE A 171 8.06 -28.34 -42.55
N ASN A 172 9.07 -27.62 -42.04
CA ASN A 172 8.93 -26.44 -41.18
C ASN A 172 8.29 -26.71 -39.80
N THR A 173 8.43 -27.91 -39.25
CA THR A 173 8.12 -28.18 -37.84
C THR A 173 9.38 -28.69 -37.11
N PHE A 174 9.74 -28.07 -35.99
CA PHE A 174 10.85 -28.57 -35.16
C PHE A 174 10.40 -29.77 -34.33
N GLU A 175 11.09 -30.90 -34.47
CA GLU A 175 10.68 -32.21 -33.99
C GLU A 175 11.79 -32.89 -33.16
N HIS A 176 12.06 -32.36 -31.96
CA HIS A 176 13.07 -32.91 -31.05
C HIS A 176 12.49 -33.24 -29.66
N PRO A 177 12.69 -34.47 -29.12
CA PRO A 177 13.29 -35.64 -29.77
C PRO A 177 12.40 -36.19 -30.88
N GLY A 178 12.97 -36.52 -32.04
CA GLY A 178 12.18 -36.91 -33.22
C GLY A 178 12.99 -36.99 -34.52
N PRO A 179 12.32 -36.87 -35.68
CA PRO A 179 12.93 -36.98 -37.01
C PRO A 179 14.01 -35.94 -37.32
N ASP A 180 13.97 -34.77 -36.69
CA ASP A 180 15.01 -33.74 -36.84
C ASP A 180 16.33 -34.24 -36.27
N SER A 181 17.29 -34.43 -37.16
CA SER A 181 18.60 -35.01 -36.82
C SER A 181 19.69 -33.93 -36.83
N PRO A 182 20.65 -33.95 -35.88
CA PRO A 182 21.79 -33.03 -35.89
C PRO A 182 22.56 -33.12 -37.22
N LEU A 183 22.93 -31.98 -37.82
CA LEU A 183 23.61 -31.96 -39.12
C LEU A 183 25.01 -32.59 -39.07
N ASN A 184 25.81 -32.26 -38.05
CA ASN A 184 27.09 -32.91 -37.73
C ASN A 184 27.52 -32.55 -36.29
N ALA A 185 28.55 -33.23 -35.77
CA ALA A 185 29.10 -32.95 -34.45
C ALA A 185 29.88 -31.61 -34.37
N ASP A 186 30.41 -31.13 -35.49
CA ASP A 186 31.18 -29.88 -35.56
C ASP A 186 30.30 -28.63 -35.45
N THR A 187 28.97 -28.78 -35.55
CA THR A 187 27.97 -27.72 -35.31
C THR A 187 27.42 -27.76 -33.88
N ASN A 188 28.00 -28.57 -33.00
CA ASN A 188 27.74 -28.54 -31.56
C ASN A 188 28.72 -27.56 -30.90
N ILE A 189 28.27 -26.33 -30.67
CA ILE A 189 29.12 -25.25 -30.16
C ILE A 189 28.72 -24.94 -28.72
N SER A 190 29.67 -25.09 -27.79
CA SER A 190 29.54 -24.58 -26.43
C SER A 190 30.05 -23.14 -26.35
N PHE A 191 29.30 -22.27 -25.69
CA PHE A 191 29.67 -20.86 -25.50
C PHE A 191 29.21 -20.36 -24.13
N ASP A 192 29.95 -19.40 -23.57
CA ASP A 192 29.65 -18.83 -22.26
C ASP A 192 28.71 -17.63 -22.39
N VAL A 193 27.83 -17.48 -21.41
CA VAL A 193 26.88 -16.36 -21.31
C VAL A 193 26.96 -15.70 -19.93
N ASP A 194 26.96 -14.38 -19.94
CA ASP A 194 26.78 -13.57 -18.73
C ASP A 194 25.29 -13.25 -18.58
N ILE A 195 24.62 -13.85 -17.61
CA ILE A 195 23.17 -13.73 -17.43
C ILE A 195 22.89 -12.55 -16.50
N GLN A 196 22.26 -11.51 -17.04
CA GLN A 196 21.93 -10.27 -16.32
C GLN A 196 20.42 -10.10 -16.25
N LEU A 197 19.79 -10.85 -15.34
CA LEU A 197 18.36 -10.73 -15.07
C LEU A 197 18.09 -9.73 -13.94
N PRO A 198 17.04 -8.89 -14.08
CA PRO A 198 16.61 -8.04 -12.97
C PRO A 198 16.14 -8.92 -11.81
N ILE A 199 16.58 -8.58 -10.59
CA ILE A 199 16.11 -9.25 -9.36
C ILE A 199 15.11 -8.36 -8.63
N PRO A 200 14.09 -8.92 -7.96
CA PRO A 200 13.16 -8.16 -7.16
C PRO A 200 13.84 -7.21 -6.20
N ALA A 201 13.41 -5.95 -6.21
CA ALA A 201 14.03 -4.89 -5.44
C ALA A 201 13.04 -3.75 -5.16
N ILE A 202 13.28 -3.02 -4.07
CA ILE A 202 12.58 -1.78 -3.72
C ILE A 202 13.62 -0.66 -3.72
N THR A 203 13.25 0.50 -4.26
CA THR A 203 14.03 1.73 -4.17
C THR A 203 13.14 2.82 -3.62
N VAL A 204 13.52 3.36 -2.47
CA VAL A 204 12.81 4.42 -1.74
C VAL A 204 13.85 5.29 -1.06
N LYS A 205 13.55 6.59 -0.93
CA LYS A 205 14.36 7.56 -0.23
C LYS A 205 13.65 8.08 1.01
N ASP A 206 14.44 8.66 1.90
CA ASP A 206 13.92 9.46 2.99
C ASP A 206 13.06 10.60 2.45
N GLN A 207 11.93 10.85 3.10
CA GLN A 207 10.94 11.79 2.59
C GLN A 207 10.10 12.44 3.68
N VAL A 208 9.46 13.56 3.33
CA VAL A 208 8.47 14.21 4.17
C VAL A 208 7.10 13.63 3.83
N VAL A 209 6.38 13.12 4.82
CA VAL A 209 4.98 12.72 4.68
C VAL A 209 4.11 13.91 5.04
N ALA A 210 3.25 14.34 4.12
CA ALA A 210 2.31 15.42 4.39
C ALA A 210 1.09 14.92 5.17
N ALA A 211 0.22 15.84 5.60
CA ALA A 211 -0.99 15.50 6.37
C ALA A 211 -2.00 14.62 5.61
N ASP A 212 -1.85 14.49 4.28
CA ASP A 212 -2.63 13.56 3.46
C ASP A 212 -2.14 12.10 3.55
N GLY A 213 -1.04 11.86 4.28
CA GLY A 213 -0.52 10.55 4.58
C GLY A 213 0.08 9.82 3.40
N ARG A 214 0.42 10.52 2.31
CA ARG A 214 0.88 9.86 1.09
C ARG A 214 2.38 9.60 1.12
N LEU A 215 2.75 8.39 0.72
CA LEU A 215 4.13 7.95 0.59
C LEU A 215 4.47 7.73 -0.89
N GLN A 216 5.68 8.13 -1.31
CA GLN A 216 6.22 7.85 -2.64
C GLN A 216 7.32 6.79 -2.57
N ILE A 217 7.20 5.77 -3.41
CA ILE A 217 8.23 4.75 -3.62
C ILE A 217 8.77 4.98 -5.03
N GLU A 218 10.09 5.17 -5.15
CA GLU A 218 10.71 5.52 -6.44
C GLU A 218 10.54 4.39 -7.44
N ARG A 219 10.79 3.16 -6.97
CA ARG A 219 10.66 1.97 -7.80
C ARG A 219 10.40 0.72 -6.96
N ALA A 220 9.61 -0.19 -7.50
CA ALA A 220 9.60 -1.59 -7.09
C ALA A 220 9.62 -2.49 -8.34
N PHE A 221 10.40 -3.57 -8.31
CA PHE A 221 10.41 -4.61 -9.33
C PHE A 221 10.05 -5.95 -8.70
N THR A 222 9.21 -6.73 -9.38
CA THR A 222 8.83 -8.09 -8.97
C THR A 222 8.65 -8.98 -10.20
N GLU A 223 9.02 -10.25 -10.08
CA GLU A 223 8.87 -11.25 -11.16
C GLU A 223 7.57 -12.05 -11.08
N GLU A 224 6.83 -11.88 -9.99
CA GLU A 224 5.53 -12.49 -9.71
C GLU A 224 4.56 -11.44 -9.16
N PRO A 225 3.23 -11.67 -9.18
CA PRO A 225 2.28 -10.81 -8.48
C PRO A 225 2.67 -10.69 -7.01
N ALA A 226 2.73 -9.45 -6.52
CA ALA A 226 3.24 -9.16 -5.19
C ALA A 226 2.45 -8.02 -4.53
N TRP A 227 2.67 -7.85 -3.23
CA TRP A 227 2.24 -6.70 -2.46
C TRP A 227 3.46 -5.93 -1.97
N LEU A 228 3.45 -4.61 -2.18
CA LEU A 228 4.33 -3.69 -1.49
C LEU A 228 3.66 -3.27 -0.19
N VAL A 229 4.27 -3.62 0.94
CA VAL A 229 3.73 -3.36 2.28
C VAL A 229 4.67 -2.40 3.00
N ILE A 230 4.10 -1.36 3.60
CA ILE A 230 4.82 -0.42 4.47
C ILE A 230 4.49 -0.77 5.91
N GLN A 231 5.53 -0.96 6.70
CA GLN A 231 5.44 -1.30 8.09
C GLN A 231 6.23 -0.30 8.93
N THR A 232 5.87 -0.17 10.20
CA THR A 232 6.78 0.44 11.19
C THR A 232 8.06 -0.38 11.26
N GLN A 233 9.16 0.24 11.68
CA GLN A 233 10.39 -0.49 12.02
C GLN A 233 10.62 -0.34 13.52
N THR A 234 10.27 -1.36 14.30
CA THR A 234 10.48 -1.37 15.75
C THR A 234 11.64 -2.29 16.15
N ALA A 235 12.28 -1.98 17.28
CA ALA A 235 13.42 -2.77 17.77
C ALA A 235 13.03 -4.16 18.27
N ASP A 236 11.76 -4.37 18.63
CA ASP A 236 11.20 -5.63 19.09
C ASP A 236 10.61 -6.48 17.95
N GLY A 237 10.57 -5.96 16.72
CA GLY A 237 10.03 -6.64 15.54
C GLY A 237 8.50 -6.74 15.50
N ASN A 238 7.80 -6.02 16.39
CA ASN A 238 6.35 -5.88 16.35
C ASN A 238 5.94 -4.81 15.33
N ASP A 239 6.28 -5.07 14.07
CA ASP A 239 6.10 -4.11 12.99
C ASP A 239 4.62 -4.03 12.55
N ALA A 240 3.98 -2.88 12.78
CA ALA A 240 2.60 -2.62 12.39
C ALA A 240 2.51 -2.29 10.90
N ILE A 241 1.54 -2.87 10.20
CA ILE A 241 1.26 -2.56 8.79
C ILE A 241 0.56 -1.21 8.70
N LEU A 242 1.18 -0.27 7.98
CA LEU A 242 0.68 1.10 7.79
C LEU A 242 -0.02 1.27 6.45
N GLY A 243 0.33 0.48 5.44
CA GLY A 243 -0.29 0.55 4.13
C GLY A 243 0.20 -0.53 3.19
N GLN A 244 -0.56 -0.76 2.12
CA GLN A 244 -0.29 -1.82 1.16
C GLN A 244 -0.65 -1.38 -0.26
N PHE A 245 0.11 -1.84 -1.24
CA PHE A 245 -0.10 -1.55 -2.65
C PHE A 245 0.12 -2.80 -3.50
N PRO A 246 -0.84 -3.21 -4.35
CA PRO A 246 -0.67 -4.38 -5.21
C PRO A 246 0.28 -4.08 -6.38
N LEU A 247 1.18 -5.00 -6.66
CA LEU A 247 2.11 -4.95 -7.78
C LEU A 247 1.83 -6.10 -8.75
N THR A 248 1.68 -5.78 -10.03
CA THR A 248 1.74 -6.79 -11.09
C THR A 248 3.21 -7.15 -11.38
N ILE A 249 3.42 -8.23 -12.12
CA ILE A 249 4.75 -8.59 -12.64
C ILE A 249 5.37 -7.41 -13.40
N GLY A 250 6.67 -7.18 -13.20
CA GLY A 250 7.47 -6.16 -13.88
C GLY A 250 7.90 -5.01 -12.97
N GLU A 251 8.37 -3.94 -13.61
CA GLU A 251 8.83 -2.71 -12.97
C GLU A 251 7.67 -1.72 -12.76
N HIS A 252 7.63 -1.11 -11.58
CA HIS A 252 6.70 -0.06 -11.20
C HIS A 252 7.50 1.12 -10.68
N GLU A 253 7.25 2.30 -11.24
CA GLU A 253 7.89 3.56 -10.85
C GLU A 253 6.86 4.53 -10.26
N ASP A 254 7.32 5.49 -9.44
CA ASP A 254 6.50 6.57 -8.88
C ASP A 254 5.21 6.09 -8.16
N ILE A 255 5.33 4.97 -7.44
CA ILE A 255 4.20 4.40 -6.70
C ILE A 255 3.84 5.36 -5.57
N ASN A 256 2.58 5.78 -5.53
CA ASN A 256 2.11 6.76 -4.56
C ASN A 256 0.78 6.31 -3.94
N PHE A 257 0.76 6.10 -2.62
CA PHE A 257 -0.41 5.60 -1.90
C PHE A 257 -0.45 6.12 -0.46
N PRO A 258 -1.66 6.19 0.15
CA PRO A 258 -1.77 6.61 1.54
C PRO A 258 -1.31 5.51 2.50
N ILE A 259 -0.70 5.93 3.61
CA ILE A 259 -0.38 5.11 4.77
C ILE A 259 -1.08 5.69 6.01
N ASP A 260 -1.27 4.85 7.03
CA ASP A 260 -1.70 5.27 8.36
C ASP A 260 -0.56 5.93 9.14
N TRP A 261 -0.19 7.14 8.71
CA TRP A 261 0.94 7.88 9.27
C TRP A 261 0.73 8.30 10.75
N LEU A 262 -0.51 8.29 11.24
CA LEU A 262 -0.82 8.57 12.65
C LEU A 262 -0.28 7.49 13.58
N ASN A 263 -0.17 6.26 13.10
CA ASN A 263 0.41 5.12 13.81
C ASN A 263 1.84 4.79 13.35
N ALA A 264 2.45 5.63 12.51
CA ALA A 264 3.79 5.43 11.98
C ALA A 264 4.90 5.81 12.98
N THR A 265 6.02 5.12 12.84
CA THR A 265 7.34 5.49 13.36
C THR A 265 8.09 6.37 12.36
N THR A 266 9.21 6.98 12.76
CA THR A 266 10.08 7.75 11.85
C THR A 266 10.94 6.86 10.96
N ASP A 267 11.29 5.66 11.43
CA ASP A 267 11.93 4.64 10.61
C ASP A 267 10.86 3.68 10.09
N LEU A 268 10.75 3.53 8.78
CA LEU A 268 9.78 2.65 8.12
C LEU A 268 10.48 1.57 7.32
N LEU A 269 9.78 0.45 7.16
CA LEU A 269 10.21 -0.71 6.38
C LEU A 269 9.25 -0.93 5.22
N ALA A 270 9.77 -0.89 3.99
CA ALA A 270 9.06 -1.39 2.82
C ALA A 270 9.44 -2.86 2.59
N VAL A 271 8.45 -3.72 2.39
CA VAL A 271 8.62 -5.17 2.19
C VAL A 271 7.82 -5.61 0.97
N LEU A 272 8.41 -6.44 0.11
CA LEU A 272 7.63 -7.17 -0.90
C LEU A 272 7.12 -8.47 -0.30
N TYR A 273 5.85 -8.76 -0.53
CA TYR A 273 5.20 -10.02 -0.20
C TYR A 273 4.72 -10.71 -1.49
N THR A 274 4.96 -12.01 -1.62
CA THR A 274 4.35 -12.84 -2.67
C THR A 274 2.85 -12.95 -2.42
N ASP A 275 2.04 -12.67 -3.45
CA ASP A 275 0.58 -12.83 -3.41
C ASP A 275 0.23 -14.32 -3.52
N MET A 276 -0.15 -14.94 -2.39
CA MET A 276 -0.41 -16.38 -2.33
C MET A 276 -1.84 -16.75 -2.74
N GLU A 277 -2.73 -15.76 -2.91
CA GLU A 277 -4.11 -15.98 -3.33
C GLU A 277 -4.39 -15.42 -4.73
N GLN A 278 -5.25 -16.10 -5.51
CA GLN A 278 -5.77 -15.52 -6.76
C GLN A 278 -6.85 -14.44 -6.52
N THR A 279 -7.24 -14.20 -5.26
CA THR A 279 -8.40 -13.41 -4.87
C THR A 279 -8.12 -11.92 -4.60
N GLY A 280 -6.87 -11.46 -4.71
CA GLY A 280 -6.53 -10.04 -4.87
C GLY A 280 -6.65 -9.17 -3.61
N GLY A 281 -6.39 -9.75 -2.42
CA GLY A 281 -6.27 -8.99 -1.18
C GLY A 281 -5.06 -9.46 -0.37
N PHE A 282 -4.33 -8.51 0.22
CA PHE A 282 -3.23 -8.83 1.13
C PHE A 282 -3.76 -9.46 2.43
N ASP A 283 -3.20 -10.62 2.79
CA ASP A 283 -3.47 -11.35 4.04
C ASP A 283 -2.13 -11.66 4.72
N PRO A 284 -1.74 -10.95 5.80
CA PRO A 284 -0.44 -11.12 6.45
C PRO A 284 -0.26 -12.51 7.09
N HIS A 285 -1.31 -13.31 7.24
CA HIS A 285 -1.22 -14.68 7.74
C HIS A 285 -0.96 -15.71 6.64
N LYS A 286 -1.17 -15.35 5.38
CA LYS A 286 -1.02 -16.25 4.22
C LYS A 286 0.09 -15.81 3.28
N ASP A 287 0.10 -14.53 2.94
CA ASP A 287 1.13 -13.94 2.10
C ASP A 287 2.47 -14.00 2.81
N ARG A 288 3.53 -14.24 2.02
CA ARG A 288 4.88 -14.43 2.57
C ARG A 288 5.80 -13.36 2.05
N PRO A 289 6.74 -12.87 2.86
CA PRO A 289 7.76 -11.97 2.36
C PRO A 289 8.50 -12.62 1.19
N LEU A 290 8.66 -11.85 0.11
CA LEU A 290 9.35 -12.26 -1.11
C LEU A 290 10.84 -12.44 -0.78
N MET A 291 11.39 -13.60 -1.15
CA MET A 291 12.77 -13.98 -0.84
C MET A 291 13.62 -13.98 -2.10
N VAL A 292 14.76 -13.28 -2.06
CA VAL A 292 15.80 -13.36 -3.10
C VAL A 292 17.08 -13.85 -2.43
N ASN A 293 17.64 -14.96 -2.91
CA ASN A 293 18.83 -15.60 -2.33
C ASN A 293 18.71 -15.91 -0.81
N GLY A 294 17.48 -16.15 -0.33
CA GLY A 294 17.19 -16.43 1.08
C GLY A 294 17.06 -15.19 1.97
N GLU A 295 17.14 -13.98 1.40
CA GLU A 295 16.90 -12.73 2.12
C GLU A 295 15.58 -12.10 1.68
N THR A 296 14.86 -11.49 2.63
CA THR A 296 13.63 -10.77 2.33
C THR A 296 13.94 -9.51 1.53
N VAL A 297 13.19 -9.27 0.46
CA VAL A 297 13.29 -8.04 -0.32
C VAL A 297 12.68 -6.89 0.48
N THR A 298 13.54 -6.05 1.04
CA THR A 298 13.17 -4.94 1.90
C THR A 298 13.91 -3.66 1.56
N ALA A 299 13.37 -2.52 1.98
CA ALA A 299 14.08 -1.26 2.02
C ALA A 299 13.67 -0.46 3.26
N VAL A 300 14.65 -0.05 4.06
CA VAL A 300 14.47 0.84 5.21
C VAL A 300 14.67 2.29 4.75
N PHE A 301 13.81 3.19 5.22
CA PHE A 301 13.90 4.61 4.93
C PHE A 301 13.30 5.43 6.09
N GLN A 302 13.69 6.69 6.19
CA GLN A 302 13.20 7.60 7.21
C GLN A 302 12.11 8.53 6.69
N VAL A 303 11.14 8.84 7.54
CA VAL A 303 10.11 9.83 7.26
C VAL A 303 10.14 10.96 8.26
N THR A 304 9.95 12.19 7.75
CA THR A 304 9.54 13.33 8.58
C THR A 304 8.02 13.41 8.55
N LEU A 305 7.40 13.20 9.70
CA LEU A 305 5.94 13.24 9.86
C LEU A 305 5.45 14.69 10.08
N PRO A 306 4.20 15.00 9.71
CA PRO A 306 3.64 16.32 9.97
C PRO A 306 3.35 16.47 11.48
N PRO A 307 3.30 17.71 12.00
CA PRO A 307 2.94 17.93 13.40
C PRO A 307 1.56 17.37 13.72
N ASP A 308 1.44 16.68 14.85
CA ASP A 308 0.20 16.07 15.31
C ASP A 308 0.16 15.97 16.84
N LEU A 309 -1.04 15.90 17.40
CA LEU A 309 -1.26 15.69 18.82
C LEU A 309 -2.45 14.76 19.01
N HIS A 310 -2.19 13.60 19.62
CA HIS A 310 -3.21 12.68 20.05
C HIS A 310 -3.35 12.76 21.57
N VAL A 311 -4.54 13.15 22.03
CA VAL A 311 -4.88 13.24 23.44
C VAL A 311 -6.31 12.76 23.63
N TYR A 312 -6.52 11.89 24.62
CA TYR A 312 -7.86 11.45 25.00
C TYR A 312 -8.52 12.49 25.90
N ASN A 313 -9.84 12.57 25.80
CA ASN A 313 -10.65 13.24 26.82
C ASN A 313 -10.49 12.47 28.13
N GLN A 314 -9.93 13.11 29.15
CA GLN A 314 -9.53 12.43 30.37
C GLN A 314 -9.58 13.40 31.55
N PRO A 315 -9.83 12.90 32.77
CA PRO A 315 -9.72 13.72 33.96
C PRO A 315 -8.26 14.17 34.17
N VAL A 316 -8.10 15.30 34.85
CA VAL A 316 -6.80 15.70 35.39
C VAL A 316 -6.66 15.09 36.76
N VAL A 317 -5.67 14.22 36.94
CA VAL A 317 -5.41 13.50 38.19
C VAL A 317 -4.15 14.05 38.82
N ASN A 318 -4.23 14.54 40.06
CA ASN A 318 -3.10 15.14 40.79
C ASN A 318 -2.36 16.24 39.99
N GLY A 319 -3.11 17.08 39.28
CA GLY A 319 -2.55 18.18 38.47
C GLY A 319 -1.85 17.71 37.21
N GLN A 320 -2.09 16.46 36.78
CA GLN A 320 -1.46 15.87 35.60
C GLN A 320 -2.47 15.22 34.67
N PHE A 321 -2.12 15.16 33.39
CA PHE A 321 -2.76 14.31 32.39
C PHE A 321 -1.72 13.84 31.38
N VAL A 322 -2.07 12.85 30.55
CA VAL A 322 -1.15 12.26 29.57
C VAL A 322 -1.59 12.58 28.15
N VAL A 323 -0.68 13.10 27.34
CA VAL A 323 -0.82 13.11 25.88
C VAL A 323 -0.23 11.82 25.35
N SER A 324 -1.03 11.02 24.64
CA SER A 324 -0.61 9.70 24.17
C SER A 324 0.50 9.81 23.14
N ARG A 325 0.38 10.77 22.22
CA ARG A 325 1.38 11.02 21.18
C ARG A 325 1.43 12.49 20.77
N ALA A 326 2.63 13.03 20.62
CA ALA A 326 2.88 14.34 20.03
C ALA A 326 3.98 14.21 18.97
N VAL A 327 3.75 14.75 17.78
CA VAL A 327 4.73 14.79 16.70
C VAL A 327 5.12 16.23 16.46
N THR A 328 6.42 16.51 16.47
CA THR A 328 6.95 17.84 16.21
C THR A 328 8.17 17.75 15.28
N PRO A 329 8.34 18.64 14.28
CA PRO A 329 9.45 18.56 13.34
C PRO A 329 10.78 19.05 13.94
N GLU A 330 10.69 19.84 15.01
CA GLU A 330 11.79 20.46 15.74
C GLU A 330 11.42 20.47 17.24
N PRO A 331 12.37 20.66 18.17
CA PRO A 331 12.05 20.78 19.58
C PRO A 331 11.01 21.88 19.83
N ALA A 332 10.06 21.59 20.72
CA ALA A 332 8.86 22.38 20.88
C ALA A 332 8.32 22.32 22.31
N TRP A 333 7.33 23.16 22.59
CA TRP A 333 6.56 23.12 23.82
C TRP A 333 5.11 22.76 23.52
N LEU A 334 4.59 21.76 24.21
CA LEU A 334 3.15 21.60 24.37
C LEU A 334 2.69 22.54 25.48
N VAL A 335 1.83 23.50 25.14
CA VAL A 335 1.33 24.51 26.08
C VAL A 335 -0.16 24.32 26.29
N VAL A 336 -0.57 24.35 27.55
CA VAL A 336 -1.95 24.15 27.97
C VAL A 336 -2.56 25.47 28.41
N TYR A 337 -3.66 25.83 27.78
CA TYR A 337 -4.46 27.00 28.07
C TYR A 337 -5.78 26.58 28.71
N LEU A 338 -6.21 27.30 29.75
CA LEU A 338 -7.59 27.21 30.21
C LEU A 338 -8.54 27.70 29.12
N GLU A 339 -9.77 27.22 29.16
CA GLU A 339 -10.82 27.72 28.29
C GLU A 339 -11.46 28.98 28.88
N GLU A 340 -11.49 30.05 28.08
CA GLU A 340 -12.15 31.30 28.43
C GLU A 340 -12.98 31.78 27.23
N GLU A 341 -14.30 31.84 27.41
CA GLU A 341 -15.26 32.31 26.39
C GLU A 341 -15.17 31.59 25.03
N GLY A 342 -14.86 30.31 25.05
CA GLY A 342 -14.72 29.42 23.91
C GLY A 342 -13.38 29.55 23.20
N GLN A 343 -12.39 30.22 23.79
CA GLN A 343 -11.07 30.50 23.23
C GLN A 343 -9.95 30.14 24.24
N PRO A 344 -8.69 30.00 23.78
CA PRO A 344 -7.54 29.87 24.67
C PRO A 344 -7.39 31.11 25.56
N GLY A 345 -7.40 30.91 26.89
CA GLY A 345 -7.24 31.96 27.90
C GLY A 345 -5.81 32.05 28.43
N LEU A 346 -5.64 31.87 29.75
CA LEU A 346 -4.32 31.86 30.40
C LEU A 346 -3.62 30.50 30.27
N ILE A 347 -2.30 30.51 30.18
CA ILE A 347 -1.46 29.30 30.25
C ILE A 347 -1.50 28.76 31.68
N ILE A 348 -1.80 27.47 31.82
CA ILE A 348 -1.90 26.77 33.10
C ILE A 348 -0.89 25.63 33.26
N GLY A 349 -0.15 25.30 32.19
CA GLY A 349 0.98 24.38 32.25
C GLY A 349 1.60 24.16 30.87
N SER A 350 2.70 23.41 30.85
CA SER A 350 3.42 23.07 29.63
C SER A 350 4.26 21.81 29.81
N ALA A 351 4.67 21.22 28.70
CA ALA A 351 5.65 20.13 28.63
C ALA A 351 6.58 20.37 27.44
N PHE A 352 7.88 20.11 27.64
CA PHE A 352 8.86 20.16 26.56
C PHE A 352 8.75 18.88 25.71
N LEU A 353 8.91 19.04 24.40
CA LEU A 353 8.87 17.98 23.41
C LEU A 353 10.17 18.00 22.61
N GLU A 354 10.78 16.83 22.46
CA GLU A 354 11.89 16.64 21.53
C GLU A 354 11.39 16.66 20.08
N ALA A 355 12.28 16.89 19.13
CA ALA A 355 11.96 16.70 17.72
C ALA A 355 11.60 15.23 17.43
N GLY A 356 10.65 15.00 16.54
CA GLY A 356 10.11 13.69 16.19
C GLY A 356 8.88 13.31 17.01
N ILE A 357 8.78 12.01 17.32
CA ILE A 357 7.65 11.42 18.04
C ILE A 357 7.94 11.43 19.55
N ASN A 358 7.01 11.97 20.33
CA ASN A 358 7.00 11.94 21.78
C ASN A 358 5.77 11.15 22.21
N GLU A 359 5.95 10.09 23.00
CA GLU A 359 4.85 9.24 23.48
C GLU A 359 4.69 9.36 24.99
N ASN A 360 3.46 9.17 25.46
CA ASN A 360 3.12 9.16 26.89
C ASN A 360 3.62 10.41 27.63
N VAL A 361 3.45 11.57 27.00
CA VAL A 361 3.92 12.86 27.54
C VAL A 361 3.05 13.25 28.73
N ILE A 362 3.66 13.24 29.92
CA ILE A 362 3.01 13.71 31.15
C ILE A 362 3.05 15.23 31.16
N VAL A 363 1.88 15.86 31.25
CA VAL A 363 1.74 17.32 31.31
C VAL A 363 1.31 17.72 32.71
N THR A 364 2.10 18.59 33.36
CA THR A 364 1.77 19.13 34.68
C THR A 364 1.11 20.50 34.53
N ILE A 365 -0.01 20.69 35.21
CA ILE A 365 -0.82 21.92 35.16
C ILE A 365 -1.23 22.38 36.56
N GLY A 366 -1.57 23.66 36.69
CA GLY A 366 -2.12 24.22 37.93
C GLY A 366 -3.57 23.78 38.16
N GLU A 367 -3.80 22.86 39.12
CA GLU A 367 -5.12 22.28 39.41
C GLU A 367 -6.25 23.30 39.62
N THR A 368 -5.96 24.42 40.28
CA THR A 368 -6.97 25.44 40.58
C THR A 368 -7.47 26.21 39.35
N ALA A 369 -6.80 26.04 38.20
CA ALA A 369 -7.10 26.72 36.95
C ALA A 369 -7.66 25.77 35.87
N VAL A 370 -7.92 24.50 36.21
CA VAL A 370 -8.49 23.52 35.29
C VAL A 370 -9.96 23.82 35.02
N THR A 371 -10.29 24.00 33.74
CA THR A 371 -11.65 24.12 33.22
C THR A 371 -12.12 22.79 32.63
N ASP A 372 -13.44 22.63 32.40
CA ASP A 372 -14.03 21.43 31.78
C ASP A 372 -13.44 21.12 30.40
N ARG A 373 -12.91 22.14 29.72
CA ARG A 373 -12.22 22.03 28.44
C ARG A 373 -10.87 22.74 28.54
N LEU A 374 -9.85 22.16 27.95
CA LEU A 374 -8.53 22.76 27.82
C LEU A 374 -8.15 22.88 26.34
N PHE A 375 -7.43 23.96 26.02
CA PHE A 375 -6.82 24.15 24.70
C PHE A 375 -5.35 23.79 24.78
N LEU A 376 -4.91 22.93 23.88
CA LEU A 376 -3.53 22.50 23.77
C LEU A 376 -2.98 23.08 22.47
N GLN A 377 -1.81 23.72 22.54
CA GLN A 377 -1.13 24.29 21.38
C GLN A 377 0.35 23.94 21.41
N LEU A 378 0.92 23.75 20.23
CA LEU A 378 2.36 23.59 20.07
C LEU A 378 3.01 24.95 19.87
N HIS A 379 4.11 25.19 20.57
CA HIS A 379 4.96 26.36 20.45
C HIS A 379 6.36 25.93 20.00
N GLN A 380 7.00 26.74 19.17
CA GLN A 380 8.40 26.53 18.80
C GLN A 380 9.30 26.83 20.00
N ASP A 381 10.47 26.19 20.09
CA ASP A 381 11.52 26.54 21.05
C ASP A 381 12.68 27.24 20.31
N THR A 382 12.66 28.58 20.21
CA THR A 382 13.53 29.31 19.25
C THR A 382 14.62 30.19 19.89
N ALA A 383 14.80 30.13 21.22
CA ALA A 383 15.82 30.92 21.92
C ALA A 383 16.84 30.06 22.69
N THR A 384 16.43 29.48 23.81
CA THR A 384 17.27 28.61 24.62
C THR A 384 16.57 27.27 24.70
N LEU A 385 17.18 26.24 24.09
CA LEU A 385 16.62 24.89 24.10
C LEU A 385 16.23 24.46 25.52
N GLY A 386 14.97 24.10 25.71
CA GLY A 386 14.40 23.68 26.98
C GLY A 386 14.00 24.82 27.93
N GLU A 387 13.93 26.08 27.49
CA GLU A 387 13.40 27.20 28.27
C GLU A 387 12.17 27.83 27.60
N PHE A 388 11.00 27.74 28.23
CA PHE A 388 9.78 28.35 27.71
C PHE A 388 9.71 29.87 27.93
N ASP A 389 9.65 30.66 26.86
CA ASP A 389 9.53 32.13 26.84
C ASP A 389 8.49 32.61 25.79
N TYR A 390 7.21 32.52 26.12
CA TYR A 390 6.09 33.10 25.35
C TYR A 390 5.57 34.40 25.99
N PRO A 391 5.23 35.45 25.20
CA PRO A 391 5.14 35.51 23.73
C PRO A 391 6.39 36.00 23.01
N ARG A 392 7.54 36.05 23.67
CA ARG A 392 8.72 36.71 23.12
C ARG A 392 9.48 35.85 22.13
N SER A 393 9.82 34.64 22.53
CA SER A 393 10.77 33.78 21.84
C SER A 393 10.16 32.47 21.38
N ASP A 394 9.05 32.02 21.97
CA ASP A 394 8.46 30.72 21.62
C ASP A 394 7.08 30.90 20.98
N PRO A 395 6.99 31.41 19.74
CA PRO A 395 5.72 31.61 19.05
C PRO A 395 5.02 30.28 18.79
N LEU A 396 3.74 30.33 18.38
CA LEU A 396 3.01 29.14 17.97
C LEU A 396 3.74 28.41 16.83
N LEU A 397 3.77 27.09 16.90
CA LEU A 397 4.28 26.24 15.83
C LEU A 397 3.42 26.43 14.57
N THR A 398 4.09 26.74 13.46
CA THR A 398 3.47 26.81 12.14
C THR A 398 3.86 25.61 11.30
N TYR A 399 2.94 25.12 10.49
CA TYR A 399 3.17 24.08 9.51
C TYR A 399 2.73 24.56 8.12
N ASN A 400 3.62 24.47 7.13
CA ASN A 400 3.38 25.01 5.78
C ASN A 400 2.89 26.47 5.79
N ASP A 401 3.55 27.33 6.57
CA ASP A 401 3.22 28.75 6.78
C ASP A 401 1.80 29.02 7.36
N ALA A 402 1.15 28.00 7.91
CA ALA A 402 -0.15 28.10 8.57
C ALA A 402 -0.05 27.77 10.07
N TYR A 403 -0.87 28.45 10.88
CA TYR A 403 -1.02 28.07 12.29
C TYR A 403 -1.80 26.77 12.41
N LEU A 404 -1.37 25.93 13.35
CA LEU A 404 -2.12 24.74 13.74
C LEU A 404 -3.33 25.17 14.57
N GLU A 405 -4.48 24.55 14.31
CA GLU A 405 -5.66 24.73 15.13
C GLU A 405 -5.40 24.16 16.54
N PRO A 406 -5.91 24.80 17.61
CA PRO A 406 -5.79 24.26 18.95
C PRO A 406 -6.45 22.89 19.08
N TRP A 407 -5.77 21.95 19.75
CA TRP A 407 -6.39 20.71 20.18
C TRP A 407 -7.24 20.94 21.41
N LEU A 408 -8.34 20.20 21.51
CA LEU A 408 -9.31 20.31 22.58
C LEU A 408 -9.31 19.02 23.40
N MET A 409 -9.14 19.17 24.71
CA MET A 409 -9.29 18.07 25.67
C MET A 409 -10.44 18.39 26.63
N ASN A 410 -11.39 17.47 26.79
CA ASN A 410 -12.44 17.56 27.79
C ASN A 410 -12.01 16.86 29.08
N THR A 411 -11.87 17.63 30.15
CA THR A 411 -11.48 17.15 31.49
C THR A 411 -12.66 16.58 32.28
N ALA A 412 -13.88 16.97 31.91
CA ALA A 412 -15.14 16.51 32.51
C ALA A 412 -15.75 15.29 31.78
N ALA A 413 -14.93 14.54 31.02
CA ALA A 413 -15.38 13.35 30.29
C ALA A 413 -15.88 12.24 31.23
N GLY A 414 -15.41 12.23 32.48
CA GLY A 414 -15.64 11.20 33.49
C GLY A 414 -15.01 9.85 33.09
N ASN A 415 -15.34 8.80 33.82
CA ASN A 415 -14.76 7.48 33.60
C ASN A 415 -15.44 6.74 32.45
N TYR A 416 -14.69 6.07 31.59
CA TYR A 416 -15.22 5.30 30.47
C TYR A 416 -14.22 4.22 30.01
N LEU A 417 -14.71 3.26 29.24
CA LEU A 417 -13.88 2.28 28.55
C LEU A 417 -14.37 2.07 27.12
N ILE A 418 -13.52 1.52 26.27
CA ILE A 418 -13.83 1.11 24.90
C ILE A 418 -13.38 -0.34 24.73
N THR A 419 -14.25 -1.17 24.17
CA THR A 419 -13.97 -2.55 23.79
C THR A 419 -14.12 -2.74 22.29
N MET A 420 -13.55 -3.82 21.77
CA MET A 420 -13.70 -4.28 20.39
C MET A 420 -13.99 -5.78 20.38
N ASP A 421 -14.75 -6.22 19.39
CA ASP A 421 -14.91 -7.65 19.09
C ASP A 421 -13.55 -8.21 18.67
N GLN A 422 -13.25 -9.43 19.11
CA GLN A 422 -11.91 -10.00 18.99
C GLN A 422 -11.92 -11.52 19.18
N THR A 423 -10.86 -12.19 18.75
CA THR A 423 -10.59 -13.58 19.13
C THR A 423 -9.76 -13.62 20.41
N LEU A 424 -9.77 -14.76 21.09
CA LEU A 424 -8.90 -14.99 22.24
C LEU A 424 -7.45 -15.19 21.78
N ASP A 425 -6.49 -14.54 22.45
CA ASP A 425 -5.07 -14.78 22.15
C ASP A 425 -4.59 -16.16 22.66
N THR A 426 -3.37 -16.55 22.28
CA THR A 426 -2.80 -17.86 22.64
C THR A 426 -2.60 -18.08 24.14
N ASP A 427 -2.60 -16.99 24.91
CA ASP A 427 -2.38 -16.98 26.36
C ASP A 427 -3.69 -16.74 27.12
N ASN A 428 -4.84 -16.92 26.45
CA ASN A 428 -6.18 -16.68 27.00
C ASN A 428 -6.45 -15.23 27.42
N ASN A 429 -5.78 -14.26 26.80
CA ASN A 429 -6.07 -12.85 27.05
C ASN A 429 -7.04 -12.28 26.03
N ILE A 430 -7.86 -11.35 26.51
CA ILE A 430 -8.53 -10.35 25.69
C ILE A 430 -7.79 -9.02 25.84
N THR A 431 -7.86 -8.17 24.82
CA THR A 431 -7.34 -6.81 24.85
C THR A 431 -8.50 -5.82 24.94
N VAL A 432 -8.48 -4.97 25.98
CA VAL A 432 -9.35 -3.79 26.08
C VAL A 432 -8.57 -2.57 25.59
N PRO A 433 -8.95 -1.98 24.43
CA PRO A 433 -8.18 -0.90 23.81
C PRO A 433 -7.95 0.33 24.69
N LEU A 434 -8.95 0.71 25.50
CA LEU A 434 -8.88 1.94 26.29
C LEU A 434 -9.74 1.86 27.54
N THR A 435 -9.17 2.25 28.67
CA THR A 435 -9.88 2.58 29.92
C THR A 435 -9.39 3.92 30.43
N VAL A 436 -10.32 4.79 30.80
CA VAL A 436 -10.06 6.10 31.40
C VAL A 436 -10.81 6.21 32.72
N ALA A 437 -10.08 6.47 33.81
CA ALA A 437 -10.65 6.64 35.14
C ALA A 437 -9.98 7.77 35.92
N ASP A 438 -10.72 8.48 36.77
CA ASP A 438 -10.21 9.54 37.66
C ASP A 438 -9.62 9.01 38.98
N LEU A 439 -9.67 7.70 39.18
CA LEU A 439 -9.26 6.98 40.37
C LEU A 439 -8.75 5.58 40.02
N ASP A 440 -8.02 4.95 40.95
CA ASP A 440 -7.53 3.58 40.80
C ASP A 440 -8.71 2.61 40.69
N THR A 441 -8.68 1.77 39.67
CA THR A 441 -9.84 1.01 39.23
C THR A 441 -9.46 -0.43 38.88
N TRP A 442 -10.43 -1.33 38.97
CA TRP A 442 -10.37 -2.65 38.37
C TRP A 442 -11.15 -2.66 37.07
N LEU A 443 -10.55 -3.18 36.01
CA LEU A 443 -11.26 -3.59 34.80
C LEU A 443 -11.64 -5.07 34.96
N VAL A 444 -12.93 -5.35 34.96
CA VAL A 444 -13.48 -6.68 35.25
C VAL A 444 -14.26 -7.18 34.05
N ILE A 445 -14.02 -8.42 33.65
CA ILE A 445 -14.69 -9.09 32.52
C ILE A 445 -15.73 -10.04 33.06
N TYR A 446 -16.96 -9.84 32.59
CA TYR A 446 -18.12 -10.63 32.94
C TYR A 446 -18.65 -11.44 31.75
N THR A 447 -19.15 -12.65 32.02
CA THR A 447 -20.18 -13.25 31.16
C THR A 447 -21.47 -12.44 31.26
N THR A 448 -22.36 -12.64 30.28
CA THR A 448 -23.61 -11.88 30.21
C THR A 448 -24.84 -12.76 30.47
N ASN A 449 -25.82 -12.19 31.19
CA ASN A 449 -27.18 -12.70 31.27
C ASN A 449 -28.13 -11.64 30.70
N GLY A 450 -28.39 -11.71 29.39
CA GLY A 450 -28.95 -10.59 28.64
C GLY A 450 -27.92 -9.46 28.52
N ASN A 451 -28.28 -8.24 28.95
CA ASN A 451 -27.37 -7.08 28.92
C ASN A 451 -26.76 -6.75 30.29
N ALA A 452 -26.88 -7.66 31.26
CA ALA A 452 -26.39 -7.48 32.62
C ALA A 452 -25.15 -8.37 32.89
N PRO A 453 -24.20 -7.91 33.71
CA PRO A 453 -23.11 -8.75 34.20
C PRO A 453 -23.64 -9.97 34.97
N ASP A 454 -23.07 -11.15 34.75
CA ASP A 454 -23.44 -12.40 35.44
C ASP A 454 -22.29 -12.97 36.27
N LYS A 455 -21.28 -13.59 35.64
CA LYS A 455 -20.12 -14.17 36.32
C LYS A 455 -18.84 -13.44 35.94
N ILE A 456 -17.96 -13.21 36.91
CA ILE A 456 -16.62 -12.69 36.67
C ILE A 456 -15.75 -13.82 36.13
N ILE A 457 -15.04 -13.54 35.05
CA ILE A 457 -14.13 -14.51 34.41
C ILE A 457 -12.71 -13.97 34.22
N GLY A 458 -12.46 -12.71 34.57
CA GLY A 458 -11.14 -12.11 34.59
C GLY A 458 -11.18 -10.69 35.15
N GLU A 459 -10.05 -10.24 35.67
CA GLU A 459 -9.90 -8.92 36.26
C GLU A 459 -8.45 -8.42 36.17
N ILE A 460 -8.27 -7.12 36.08
CA ILE A 460 -6.95 -6.48 36.18
C ILE A 460 -7.04 -5.13 36.88
N TRP A 461 -6.05 -4.83 37.72
CA TRP A 461 -5.93 -3.53 38.38
C TRP A 461 -5.33 -2.50 37.41
N LEU A 462 -5.86 -1.30 37.43
CA LEU A 462 -5.44 -0.17 36.61
C LEU A 462 -5.28 1.09 37.48
N PRO A 463 -4.18 1.83 37.33
CA PRO A 463 -4.04 3.14 37.97
C PRO A 463 -5.05 4.13 37.39
N ALA A 464 -5.33 5.18 38.16
CA ALA A 464 -6.03 6.36 37.67
C ALA A 464 -5.33 6.95 36.42
N GLY A 465 -6.12 7.51 35.50
CA GLY A 465 -5.68 8.11 34.25
C GLY A 465 -6.11 7.30 33.03
N VAL A 466 -5.29 7.36 31.98
CA VAL A 466 -5.49 6.67 30.70
C VAL A 466 -4.69 5.38 30.69
N ASN A 467 -5.36 4.28 30.39
CA ASN A 467 -4.78 2.95 30.25
C ASN A 467 -5.15 2.39 28.86
N GLN A 468 -4.17 1.90 28.09
CA GLN A 468 -4.35 1.45 26.70
C GLN A 468 -3.88 0.02 26.51
N ASN A 469 -4.42 -0.66 25.49
CA ASN A 469 -4.02 -2.00 25.07
C ASN A 469 -3.92 -2.98 26.26
N ILE A 470 -4.93 -2.92 27.13
CA ILE A 470 -4.92 -3.62 28.41
C ILE A 470 -5.21 -5.09 28.14
N LYS A 471 -4.22 -5.96 28.38
CA LYS A 471 -4.42 -7.41 28.33
C LYS A 471 -5.04 -7.89 29.63
N VAL A 472 -6.17 -8.59 29.51
CA VAL A 472 -6.86 -9.21 30.64
C VAL A 472 -6.94 -10.70 30.39
N GLU A 473 -6.30 -11.49 31.25
CA GLU A 473 -6.44 -12.94 31.25
C GLU A 473 -7.86 -13.31 31.68
N ILE A 474 -8.51 -14.22 30.94
CA ILE A 474 -9.84 -14.72 31.27
C ILE A 474 -9.86 -16.24 31.39
N ASP A 475 -10.86 -16.79 32.08
CA ASP A 475 -11.16 -18.22 32.07
C ASP A 475 -11.93 -18.61 30.78
N PRO A 476 -11.29 -19.26 29.79
CA PRO A 476 -11.94 -19.64 28.55
C PRO A 476 -13.00 -20.73 28.73
N GLU A 477 -12.96 -21.52 29.82
CA GLU A 477 -13.97 -22.55 30.07
C GLU A 477 -15.32 -21.93 30.51
N GLN A 478 -15.29 -20.70 31.02
CA GLN A 478 -16.48 -19.94 31.39
C GLN A 478 -16.89 -18.91 30.33
N ALA A 479 -16.04 -18.62 29.34
CA ALA A 479 -16.28 -17.60 28.34
C ALA A 479 -17.56 -17.88 27.52
N THR A 480 -18.34 -16.82 27.30
CA THR A 480 -19.51 -16.81 26.41
C THR A 480 -19.23 -15.98 25.17
N GLU A 481 -20.02 -16.17 24.11
CA GLU A 481 -19.89 -15.39 22.86
C GLU A 481 -19.90 -13.88 23.12
N THR A 482 -20.85 -13.38 23.92
CA THR A 482 -20.86 -11.98 24.36
C THR A 482 -20.35 -11.85 25.79
N LEU A 483 -19.35 -11.00 25.96
CA LEU A 483 -18.78 -10.60 27.24
C LEU A 483 -19.06 -9.13 27.53
N LEU A 484 -18.82 -8.74 28.78
CA LEU A 484 -19.06 -7.39 29.27
C LEU A 484 -17.90 -6.93 30.13
N ALA A 485 -17.20 -5.90 29.70
CA ALA A 485 -16.19 -5.24 30.50
C ALA A 485 -16.84 -4.16 31.39
N VAL A 486 -16.53 -4.14 32.68
CA VAL A 486 -17.09 -3.23 33.69
C VAL A 486 -15.97 -2.64 34.53
N LEU A 487 -16.03 -1.34 34.80
CA LEU A 487 -15.08 -0.72 35.74
C LEU A 487 -15.59 -0.80 37.17
N HIS A 488 -14.69 -1.13 38.09
CA HIS A 488 -14.91 -1.17 39.53
C HIS A 488 -13.91 -0.23 40.22
N GLN A 489 -14.34 0.49 41.24
CA GLN A 489 -13.45 1.27 42.07
C GLN A 489 -12.60 0.34 42.94
N ASP A 490 -11.28 0.57 42.98
CA ASP A 490 -10.39 -0.02 43.98
C ASP A 490 -10.49 0.81 45.26
N VAL A 491 -11.31 0.37 46.21
CA VAL A 491 -11.58 1.16 47.44
C VAL A 491 -10.47 0.92 48.47
N ALA A 492 -9.94 -0.29 48.51
CA ALA A 492 -8.83 -0.64 49.37
C ALA A 492 -7.52 -0.53 48.56
N THR A 493 -6.54 0.24 49.03
CA THR A 493 -5.21 0.37 48.38
C THR A 493 -4.36 -0.92 48.46
N SER A 494 -4.99 -2.09 48.58
CA SER A 494 -4.35 -3.40 48.64
C SER A 494 -4.08 -4.00 47.26
N HIS A 495 -4.65 -3.43 46.19
CA HIS A 495 -4.65 -4.04 44.84
C HIS A 495 -5.12 -5.51 44.91
N ILE A 496 -6.19 -5.75 45.68
CA ILE A 496 -6.88 -7.04 45.76
C ILE A 496 -8.33 -6.78 45.40
N PHE A 497 -8.81 -7.40 44.33
CA PHE A 497 -10.20 -7.31 43.93
C PHE A 497 -11.08 -8.13 44.89
N ASP A 498 -12.03 -7.48 45.56
CA ASP A 498 -12.82 -8.12 46.62
C ASP A 498 -14.35 -8.04 46.45
N TYR A 499 -14.85 -7.56 45.30
CA TYR A 499 -16.29 -7.54 44.99
C TYR A 499 -16.85 -8.96 44.77
N PRO A 500 -18.10 -9.27 45.20
CA PRO A 500 -19.06 -8.40 45.87
C PRO A 500 -19.01 -8.42 47.40
N ASP A 501 -18.13 -9.23 47.99
CA ASP A 501 -18.12 -9.49 49.44
C ASP A 501 -17.29 -8.46 50.23
N GLY A 502 -16.48 -7.66 49.54
CA GLY A 502 -15.60 -6.64 50.09
C GLY A 502 -16.03 -5.20 49.81
N LEU A 503 -15.05 -4.30 49.66
CA LEU A 503 -15.28 -2.86 49.54
C LEU A 503 -15.32 -2.34 48.11
N ASP A 504 -14.73 -3.07 47.16
CA ASP A 504 -14.73 -2.67 45.76
C ASP A 504 -16.16 -2.65 45.21
N VAL A 505 -16.47 -1.65 44.40
CA VAL A 505 -17.82 -1.44 43.87
C VAL A 505 -17.81 -1.04 42.40
N PRO A 506 -18.77 -1.48 41.58
CA PRO A 506 -18.86 -1.05 40.19
C PRO A 506 -18.98 0.48 40.09
N LEU A 507 -18.18 1.08 39.21
CA LEU A 507 -18.31 2.50 38.88
C LEU A 507 -19.61 2.76 38.14
N GLN A 508 -20.25 3.88 38.48
CA GLN A 508 -21.54 4.25 37.93
C GLN A 508 -21.57 5.70 37.45
N ARG A 509 -22.23 5.92 36.31
CA ARG A 509 -22.60 7.25 35.82
C ARG A 509 -24.12 7.30 35.69
N ASN A 510 -24.77 8.25 36.38
CA ASN A 510 -26.23 8.37 36.40
C ASN A 510 -26.96 7.06 36.80
N ARG A 511 -26.40 6.32 37.77
CA ARG A 511 -26.88 5.00 38.24
C ARG A 511 -26.81 3.85 37.21
N LEU A 512 -26.08 4.05 36.11
CA LEU A 512 -25.76 2.99 35.16
C LEU A 512 -24.30 2.61 35.33
N LEU A 513 -24.00 1.31 35.22
CA LEU A 513 -22.64 0.81 35.23
C LEU A 513 -21.84 1.45 34.09
N ILE A 514 -20.58 1.75 34.36
CA ILE A 514 -19.61 2.12 33.32
C ILE A 514 -19.11 0.80 32.73
N GLN A 515 -19.70 0.41 31.60
CA GLN A 515 -19.51 -0.90 31.00
C GLN A 515 -19.51 -0.82 29.47
N SER A 516 -18.88 -1.79 28.82
CA SER A 516 -18.86 -1.93 27.36
C SER A 516 -18.93 -3.42 26.97
N PRO A 517 -19.92 -3.85 26.16
CA PRO A 517 -20.00 -5.22 25.68
C PRO A 517 -19.04 -5.46 24.50
N PHE A 518 -18.69 -6.71 24.27
CA PHE A 518 -17.96 -7.16 23.06
C PHE A 518 -18.20 -8.65 22.81
N THR A 519 -17.88 -9.08 21.60
CA THR A 519 -18.02 -10.46 21.14
C THR A 519 -16.66 -11.13 21.04
N LEU A 520 -16.59 -12.39 21.50
CA LEU A 520 -15.50 -13.30 21.20
C LEU A 520 -15.80 -14.07 19.92
N GLU A 521 -14.93 -13.93 18.91
CA GLU A 521 -15.04 -14.57 17.60
C GLU A 521 -14.40 -15.96 17.52
#